data_AF-A0A3D5NRB4-F1
#
_entry.id   AF-A0A3D5NRB4-F1
#
_cell.length_a   1.000
_cell.length_b   1.000
_cell.length_c   1.000
_cell.angle_alpha   90.00
_cell.angle_beta   90.00
_cell.angle_gamma   90.00
#
_symmetry.space_group_name_H-M   'P 1'
#
loop_
_entity.id
_entity.type
_entity.pdbx_description
1 polymer ?
#
loop_
_entity_poly.entity_id
_entity_poly.type
_entity_poly.pdbx_seq_one_letter_code
_entity_poly.pdbx_strand_id
1 'polypeptide(L)'
;MVFPLVLEEVKEEDKEVVREMIEEHSLGQYQFKVIEKTEVDDETWDAKFMVLKEVLEHHMEEEEKEFITLAKKVIPKEKREELLEEFESVLEKKKKEKEKQLK
;
A
#
# COMPACT_ATOMS: atom_id res chain seq x y z
N MET A 1 6.34 -3.56 5.35
CA MET A 1 6.98 -4.88 5.54
C MET A 1 7.54 -5.39 4.22
N VAL A 2 6.75 -5.44 3.15
CA VAL A 2 7.17 -6.02 1.87
C VAL A 2 8.12 -5.10 1.06
N PHE A 3 7.83 -3.81 0.90
CA PHE A 3 8.69 -2.91 0.10
C PHE A 3 10.16 -2.83 0.54
N PRO A 4 10.49 -2.63 1.84
CA PRO A 4 11.91 -2.56 2.25
C PRO A 4 12.66 -3.87 1.99
N LEU A 5 12.01 -5.01 2.25
CA LEU A 5 12.60 -6.32 1.98
C LEU A 5 12.88 -6.51 0.49
N VAL A 6 11.92 -6.17 -0.37
CA VAL A 6 12.11 -6.29 -1.83
C VAL A 6 13.22 -5.34 -2.29
N LEU A 7 13.29 -4.11 -1.76
CA LEU A 7 14.33 -3.12 -2.09
C LEU A 7 15.75 -3.61 -1.79
N GLU A 8 15.93 -4.38 -0.70
CA GLU A 8 17.21 -4.96 -0.31
C GLU A 8 17.65 -6.10 -1.24
N GLU A 9 16.69 -6.87 -1.76
CA GLU A 9 16.94 -8.10 -2.52
C GLU A 9 16.94 -7.89 -4.06
N VAL A 10 16.32 -6.81 -4.56
CA VAL A 10 16.30 -6.50 -5.99
C VAL A 10 17.64 -5.93 -6.48
N LYS A 11 17.90 -6.10 -7.78
CA LYS A 11 19.04 -5.49 -8.46
C LYS A 11 18.88 -3.97 -8.54
N GLU A 12 19.99 -3.25 -8.69
CA GLU A 12 19.98 -1.78 -8.76
C GLU A 12 19.06 -1.23 -9.87
N GLU A 13 18.98 -1.91 -11.01
CA GLU A 13 18.10 -1.55 -12.14
C GLU A 13 16.60 -1.62 -11.79
N ASP A 14 16.21 -2.46 -10.82
CA ASP A 14 14.82 -2.66 -10.41
C ASP A 14 14.46 -1.86 -9.14
N LYS A 15 15.43 -1.22 -8.48
CA LYS A 15 15.19 -0.46 -7.24
C LYS A 15 14.29 0.75 -7.45
N GLU A 16 14.30 1.33 -8.65
CA GLU A 16 13.48 2.50 -8.93
C GLU A 16 11.99 2.20 -8.87
N VAL A 17 11.57 1.05 -9.42
CA VAL A 17 10.18 0.57 -9.31
C VAL A 17 9.75 0.47 -7.84
N VAL A 18 10.62 -0.06 -6.97
CA VAL A 18 10.30 -0.19 -5.54
C VAL A 18 10.25 1.16 -4.84
N ARG A 19 11.12 2.11 -5.20
CA ARG A 19 11.11 3.48 -4.66
C ARG A 19 9.86 4.24 -5.08
N GLU A 20 9.47 4.12 -6.35
CA GLU A 20 8.24 4.71 -6.89
C GLU A 20 7.02 4.25 -6.10
N MET A 21 6.85 2.93 -5.90
CA MET A 21 5.73 2.40 -5.09
C MET A 21 5.69 2.97 -3.65
N ILE A 22 6.86 3.19 -3.02
CA ILE A 22 6.93 3.79 -1.68
C ILE A 22 6.45 5.25 -1.69
N GLU A 23 6.85 6.01 -2.72
CA GLU A 23 6.42 7.40 -2.87
C GLU A 23 4.93 7.50 -3.25
N GLU A 24 4.42 6.61 -4.09
CA GLU A 24 2.99 6.51 -4.40
C GLU A 24 2.12 6.19 -3.19
N HIS A 25 2.58 5.31 -2.31
CA HIS A 25 1.92 5.08 -1.01
C HIS A 25 1.82 6.38 -0.20
N SER A 26 2.90 7.16 -0.17
CA SER A 26 2.95 8.45 0.53
C SER A 26 2.01 9.47 -0.12
N LEU A 27 1.93 9.47 -1.45
CA LEU A 27 0.98 10.29 -2.22
C LEU A 27 -0.48 9.89 -1.92
N GLY A 28 -0.80 8.60 -1.91
CA GLY A 28 -2.12 8.10 -1.54
C GLY A 28 -2.54 8.54 -0.14
N GLN A 29 -1.63 8.43 0.84
CA GLN A 29 -1.86 8.93 2.20
C GLN A 29 -2.08 10.45 2.25
N TYR A 30 -1.35 11.20 1.43
CA TYR A 30 -1.58 12.64 1.30
C TYR A 30 -2.98 12.94 0.77
N GLN A 31 -3.42 12.24 -0.29
CA GLN A 31 -4.75 12.43 -0.86
C GLN A 31 -5.88 12.04 0.11
N PHE A 32 -5.72 10.98 0.88
CA PHE A 32 -6.66 10.65 1.96
C PHE A 32 -6.82 11.79 2.96
N LYS A 33 -5.72 12.44 3.37
CA LYS A 33 -5.77 13.60 4.28
C LYS A 33 -6.44 14.82 3.67
N VAL A 34 -6.37 14.99 2.34
CA VAL A 34 -7.09 16.05 1.63
C VAL A 34 -8.60 15.80 1.71
N ILE A 35 -9.03 14.56 1.45
CA ILE A 35 -10.44 14.16 1.55
C ILE A 35 -10.96 14.24 2.98
N GLU A 36 -10.22 13.73 3.98
CA GLU A 36 -10.62 13.80 5.39
C GLU A 36 -10.86 15.22 5.90
N LYS A 37 -10.19 16.22 5.30
CA LYS A 37 -10.30 17.64 5.68
C LYS A 37 -11.25 18.44 4.79
N THR A 38 -11.85 17.81 3.78
CA THR A 38 -12.80 18.46 2.88
C THR A 38 -14.20 18.05 3.30
N GLU A 39 -15.05 19.02 3.64
CA GLU A 39 -16.46 18.77 3.93
C GLU A 39 -17.15 18.17 2.71
N VAL A 40 -18.08 17.25 2.93
CA VAL A 40 -18.75 16.51 1.84
C VAL A 40 -19.58 17.42 0.93
N ASP A 41 -20.04 18.56 1.43
CA ASP A 41 -20.78 19.57 0.68
C ASP A 41 -19.90 20.65 0.02
N ASP A 42 -18.56 20.56 0.17
CA ASP A 42 -17.61 21.41 -0.54
C ASP A 42 -17.69 21.16 -2.06
N GLU A 43 -17.74 22.24 -2.85
CA GLU A 43 -17.90 22.16 -4.31
C GLU A 43 -16.77 21.38 -5.02
N THR A 44 -15.62 21.22 -4.36
CA THR A 44 -14.45 20.50 -4.88
C THR A 44 -14.35 19.06 -4.38
N TRP A 45 -15.25 18.61 -3.49
CA TRP A 45 -15.15 17.29 -2.87
C TRP A 45 -15.09 16.16 -3.89
N ASP A 46 -16.04 16.13 -4.85
CA ASP A 46 -16.09 15.11 -5.89
C ASP A 46 -14.82 15.10 -6.76
N ALA A 47 -14.31 16.29 -7.11
CA ALA A 47 -13.09 16.43 -7.90
C ALA A 47 -11.87 15.89 -7.15
N LYS A 48 -11.73 16.20 -5.85
CA LYS A 48 -10.66 15.66 -5.01
C LYS A 48 -10.78 14.14 -4.88
N PHE A 49 -11.99 13.62 -4.71
CA PHE A 49 -12.22 12.19 -4.60
C PHE A 49 -11.82 11.46 -5.88
N MET A 50 -12.11 12.06 -7.05
CA MET A 50 -11.64 11.53 -8.33
C MET A 50 -10.12 11.45 -8.40
N VAL A 51 -9.40 12.48 -7.97
CA VAL A 51 -7.93 12.47 -7.95
C VAL A 51 -7.38 11.39 -7.01
N LEU A 52 -7.98 11.21 -5.82
CA LEU A 52 -7.61 10.08 -4.93
C LEU A 52 -7.82 8.73 -5.63
N LYS A 53 -8.96 8.55 -6.32
CA LYS A 53 -9.27 7.33 -7.06
C LYS A 53 -8.23 7.06 -8.14
N GLU A 54 -7.89 8.05 -8.95
CA GLU A 54 -6.86 7.94 -10.01
C GLU A 54 -5.50 7.53 -9.42
N VAL A 55 -5.05 8.19 -8.34
CA VAL A 55 -3.80 7.84 -7.65
C VAL A 55 -3.80 6.39 -7.17
N LEU A 56 -4.90 5.93 -6.55
CA LEU A 56 -5.00 4.56 -6.06
C LEU A 56 -5.07 3.53 -7.19
N GLU A 57 -5.80 3.82 -8.27
CA GLU A 57 -5.92 2.92 -9.42
C GLU A 57 -4.57 2.75 -10.14
N HIS A 58 -3.84 3.86 -10.36
CA HIS A 58 -2.50 3.81 -10.95
C HIS A 58 -1.54 2.99 -10.07
N HIS A 59 -1.49 3.30 -8.77
CA HIS A 59 -0.65 2.58 -7.82
C HIS A 59 -0.93 1.07 -7.80
N MET A 60 -2.21 0.68 -7.71
CA MET A 60 -2.60 -0.74 -7.69
C MET A 60 -2.24 -1.45 -9.00
N GLU A 61 -2.43 -0.79 -10.14
CA GLU A 61 -2.10 -1.36 -11.45
C GLU A 61 -0.59 -1.64 -11.59
N GLU A 62 0.25 -0.70 -11.17
CA GLU A 62 1.70 -0.85 -11.18
C GLU A 62 2.19 -1.87 -10.14
N GLU A 63 1.58 -1.88 -8.94
CA GLU A 63 1.91 -2.86 -7.92
C GLU A 63 1.63 -4.29 -8.42
N GLU A 64 0.45 -4.52 -9.01
CA GLU A 64 0.04 -5.83 -9.52
C GLU A 64 0.90 -6.33 -10.68
N LYS A 65 1.22 -5.44 -11.63
CA LYS A 65 1.94 -5.82 -12.86
C LYS A 65 3.45 -5.88 -12.65
N GLU A 66 4.01 -4.92 -11.94
CA GLU A 66 5.45 -4.70 -11.86
C GLU A 66 6.00 -5.19 -10.51
N PHE A 67 5.57 -4.57 -9.41
CA PHE A 67 6.13 -4.84 -8.09
C PHE A 67 5.93 -6.28 -7.65
N ILE A 68 4.72 -6.84 -7.75
CA ILE A 68 4.44 -8.23 -7.35
C ILE A 68 5.26 -9.22 -8.19
N THR A 69 5.45 -8.93 -9.48
CA THR A 69 6.28 -9.74 -10.37
C THR A 69 7.74 -9.72 -9.92
N LEU A 70 8.28 -8.55 -9.54
CA LEU A 70 9.63 -8.40 -8.99
C LEU A 70 9.77 -9.10 -7.63
N ALA A 71 8.85 -8.85 -6.71
CA ALA A 71 8.84 -9.44 -5.38
C ALA A 71 8.83 -10.98 -5.43
N LYS A 72 8.06 -11.57 -6.36
CA LYS A 72 8.02 -13.02 -6.54
C LYS A 72 9.31 -13.62 -7.08
N LYS A 73 10.11 -12.85 -7.82
CA LYS A 73 11.42 -13.28 -8.36
C LYS A 73 12.49 -13.31 -7.28
N VAL A 74 12.48 -12.34 -6.36
CA VAL A 74 13.56 -12.17 -5.38
C VAL A 74 13.25 -12.79 -4.01
N ILE A 75 11.97 -12.89 -3.63
CA ILE A 75 11.58 -13.47 -2.34
C ILE A 75 11.11 -14.92 -2.54
N PRO A 76 11.78 -15.94 -1.96
CA PRO A 76 11.37 -17.33 -2.04
C PRO A 76 9.97 -17.58 -1.48
N LYS A 77 9.32 -18.67 -1.91
CA LYS A 77 7.95 -18.99 -1.51
C LYS A 77 7.84 -19.17 0.01
N GLU A 78 8.79 -19.87 0.61
CA GLU A 78 8.85 -20.15 2.04
C GLU A 78 8.90 -18.85 2.85
N LYS A 79 9.68 -17.86 2.38
CA LYS A 79 9.75 -16.55 3.05
C LYS A 79 8.44 -15.77 2.89
N ARG A 80 7.75 -15.88 1.75
CA ARG A 80 6.44 -15.24 1.56
C ARG A 80 5.37 -15.85 2.47
N GLU A 81 5.40 -17.16 2.69
CA GLU A 81 4.49 -17.83 3.63
C GLU A 81 4.74 -17.37 5.08
N GLU A 82 6.00 -17.24 5.50
CA GLU A 82 6.36 -16.68 6.82
C GLU A 82 5.84 -15.23 6.98
N LEU A 83 6.03 -14.38 5.97
CA LEU A 83 5.52 -13.00 5.99
C LEU A 83 4.00 -12.94 6.07
N LEU A 84 3.29 -13.86 5.42
CA LEU A 84 1.84 -13.96 5.49
C LEU A 84 1.38 -14.33 6.90
N GLU A 85 2.01 -15.33 7.53
CA GLU A 85 1.71 -15.73 8.91
C GLU A 85 1.91 -14.55 9.90
N GLU A 86 2.99 -13.79 9.73
CA GLU A 86 3.24 -12.58 10.54
C GLU A 86 2.14 -11.53 10.33
N PHE A 87 1.78 -11.26 9.06
CA PHE A 87 0.74 -10.31 8.71
C PHE A 87 -0.63 -10.70 9.29
N GLU A 88 -1.05 -11.96 9.13
CA GLU A 88 -2.33 -12.47 9.65
C GLU A 88 -2.40 -12.38 11.18
N SER A 89 -1.31 -12.70 11.87
CA SER A 89 -1.20 -12.56 13.32
C SER A 89 -1.42 -11.11 13.78
N VAL A 90 -0.78 -10.15 13.10
CA VAL A 90 -0.96 -8.71 13.38
C VAL A 90 -2.39 -8.27 13.06
N LEU A 91 -2.94 -8.70 11.93
CA LEU A 91 -4.29 -8.35 11.49
C LEU A 91 -5.35 -8.84 12.49
N GLU A 92 -5.25 -10.09 12.94
CA GLU A 92 -6.17 -10.68 13.92
C GLU A 92 -6.10 -9.96 15.27
N LYS A 93 -4.89 -9.58 15.72
CA LYS A 93 -4.72 -8.76 16.93
C LYS A 93 -5.40 -7.40 16.77
N LYS A 94 -5.19 -6.73 15.64
CA LYS A 94 -5.80 -5.41 15.35
C LYS A 94 -7.32 -5.48 15.27
N LYS A 95 -7.86 -6.55 14.70
CA LYS A 95 -9.30 -6.81 14.65
C LYS A 95 -9.90 -6.95 16.06
N LYS A 96 -9.28 -7.75 16.94
CA LYS A 96 -9.71 -7.89 18.34
C LYS A 96 -9.63 -6.58 19.12
N GLU A 97 -8.59 -5.78 18.89
CA GLU A 97 -8.46 -4.44 19.49
C GLU A 97 -9.62 -3.52 19.05
N LYS A 98 -9.93 -3.50 17.75
CA LYS A 98 -11.03 -2.68 17.20
C LYS A 98 -12.41 -3.14 17.71
N GLU A 99 -12.65 -4.44 17.78
CA GLU A 99 -13.90 -5.01 18.34
C GLU A 99 -14.10 -4.65 19.81
N LYS A 100 -13.02 -4.55 20.59
CA LYS A 100 -13.09 -4.09 21.99
C LYS A 100 -13.35 -2.59 22.11
N GLN A 101 -12.88 -1.77 21.17
CA GLN A 101 -13.14 -0.33 21.16
C GLN A 101 -14.58 0.02 20.73
N LEU A 102 -15.23 -0.88 20.00
CA LEU A 102 -16.61 -0.75 19.53
C LEU A 102 -17.66 -1.30 20.51
N LYS A 103 -17.24 -1.94 21.60
CA LYS A 103 -18.08 -2.47 22.68
C LYS A 103 -17.98 -1.61 23.92
#